data_AF-E3JTM0-F1
#
_entry.id   AF-E3JTM0-F1
#
_cell.length_a   1.000
_cell.length_b   1.000
_cell.length_c   1.000
_cell.angle_alpha   90.00
_cell.angle_beta   90.00
_cell.angle_gamma   90.00
#
_symmetry.space_group_name_H-M   'P 1'
#
loop_
_entity.id
_entity.type
_entity.pdbx_description
1 polymer ?
#
loop_
_entity_poly.entity_id
_entity_poly.type
_entity_poly.pdbx_seq_one_letter_code
_entity_poly.pdbx_strand_id
1 'polypeptide(L)'
;MGKGHKTLNRIQSAVFRIAYKTHENMLIGAPTGAPLKSYVKRAKGWAGWLGTAVKEMTNDMQLTRDEINATHHIVTTPEKWDAVTRKSSGEEGQVARVGLIIIDEVHLLHEDRGAVIETIVARTLRQVQSSQSLSPIVGRSATLPNYVDVSDFLRINRMQGLFFFDISFRPVPPEQYFVVVRGKPNSATSTTNLDKATFEKDDPLQGGKRHTLIDIAAKKLRQIGMIGFDQETGSLHPTELGRITFKYCIKHSTINIFHQLFLPKMTNADVLAMPSRSVEFGQIKVRDSELDELEHLQVLRHYHLQGKKRQ
;
A
#
# COMPACT_ATOMS: atom_id res chain seq x y z
N MET A 1 -19.01 -11.32 -28.13
CA MET A 1 -19.19 -12.19 -26.95
C MET A 1 -17.98 -13.08 -26.80
N GLY A 2 -17.30 -12.95 -25.67
CA GLY A 2 -16.05 -13.65 -25.42
C GLY A 2 -16.22 -15.10 -25.00
N LYS A 3 -15.47 -16.04 -25.59
CA LYS A 3 -15.55 -17.48 -25.29
C LYS A 3 -15.34 -17.75 -23.79
N GLY A 4 -16.36 -18.30 -23.12
CA GLY A 4 -16.21 -18.96 -21.82
C GLY A 4 -17.43 -18.90 -20.89
N HIS A 5 -18.20 -17.81 -20.87
CA HIS A 5 -19.30 -17.65 -19.91
C HIS A 5 -20.58 -17.17 -20.61
N LYS A 6 -21.63 -18.00 -20.57
CA LYS A 6 -22.98 -17.64 -21.08
C LYS A 6 -23.78 -16.79 -20.10
N THR A 7 -23.45 -16.86 -18.81
CA THR A 7 -24.12 -16.16 -17.72
C THR A 7 -23.11 -15.70 -16.67
N LEU A 8 -23.44 -14.62 -15.96
CA LEU A 8 -22.69 -14.17 -14.80
C LEU A 8 -22.93 -15.11 -13.61
N ASN A 9 -21.92 -15.28 -12.75
CA ASN A 9 -22.12 -16.03 -11.52
C ASN A 9 -23.00 -15.24 -10.51
N ARG A 10 -23.40 -15.88 -9.39
CA ARG A 10 -24.33 -15.28 -8.42
C ARG A 10 -23.83 -13.95 -7.83
N ILE A 11 -22.53 -13.87 -7.51
CA ILE A 11 -21.88 -12.66 -6.99
C ILE A 11 -21.85 -11.57 -8.06
N GLN A 12 -21.39 -11.91 -9.27
CA GLN A 12 -21.30 -10.99 -10.40
C GLN A 12 -22.68 -10.43 -10.79
N SER A 13 -23.71 -11.27 -10.77
CA SER A 13 -25.09 -10.87 -11.07
C SER A 13 -25.63 -9.88 -10.03
N ALA A 14 -25.31 -10.09 -8.75
CA ALA A 14 -25.73 -9.20 -7.66
C ALA A 14 -25.10 -7.81 -7.76
N VAL A 15 -23.80 -7.74 -8.12
CA VAL A 15 -23.08 -6.46 -8.20
C VAL A 15 -23.23 -5.76 -9.56
N PHE A 16 -23.67 -6.47 -10.60
CA PHE A 16 -23.68 -5.99 -11.99
C PHE A 16 -24.38 -4.65 -12.17
N ARG A 17 -25.56 -4.48 -11.53
CA ARG A 17 -26.34 -3.24 -11.68
C ARG A 17 -25.55 -2.03 -11.22
N ILE A 18 -24.89 -2.12 -10.07
CA ILE A 18 -24.10 -1.00 -9.51
C ILE A 18 -22.81 -0.86 -10.30
N ALA A 19 -22.07 -1.96 -10.50
CA ALA A 19 -20.79 -1.95 -11.22
C ALA A 19 -20.87 -1.43 -12.67
N TYR A 20 -22.01 -1.62 -13.36
CA TYR A 20 -22.15 -1.30 -14.78
C TYR A 20 -23.08 -0.10 -15.07
N LYS A 21 -24.02 0.22 -14.19
CA LYS A 21 -25.01 1.31 -14.42
C LYS A 21 -24.77 2.54 -13.55
N THR A 22 -23.87 2.50 -12.59
CA THR A 22 -23.57 3.64 -11.72
C THR A 22 -22.07 3.92 -11.68
N HIS A 23 -21.71 5.10 -11.15
CA HIS A 23 -20.34 5.52 -10.89
C HIS A 23 -20.07 5.61 -9.38
N GLU A 24 -20.79 4.80 -8.59
CA GLU A 24 -20.66 4.78 -7.14
C GLU A 24 -19.38 4.06 -6.71
N ASN A 25 -18.80 4.49 -5.60
CA ASN A 25 -17.76 3.71 -4.93
C ASN A 25 -18.37 2.39 -4.44
N MET A 26 -17.61 1.30 -4.56
CA MET A 26 -18.12 -0.05 -4.27
C MET A 26 -17.09 -0.86 -3.49
N LEU A 27 -17.54 -1.68 -2.53
CA LEU A 27 -16.74 -2.66 -1.81
C LEU A 27 -17.40 -4.02 -1.94
N ILE A 28 -16.63 -4.98 -2.43
CA ILE A 28 -17.04 -6.37 -2.61
C ILE A 28 -16.19 -7.24 -1.68
N GLY A 29 -16.78 -7.68 -0.58
CA GLY A 29 -16.23 -8.73 0.29
C GLY A 29 -16.72 -10.09 -0.21
N ALA A 30 -15.81 -10.95 -0.70
CA ALA A 30 -16.15 -12.29 -1.17
C ALA A 30 -15.02 -13.28 -0.87
N PRO A 31 -15.29 -14.58 -0.69
CA PRO A 31 -14.25 -15.58 -0.46
C PRO A 31 -13.30 -15.67 -1.66
N THR A 32 -12.07 -15.20 -1.51
CA THR A 32 -11.11 -15.16 -2.62
C THR A 32 -10.56 -16.55 -2.94
N GLY A 33 -10.27 -16.77 -4.23
CA GLY A 33 -9.73 -18.04 -4.75
C GLY A 33 -8.72 -17.88 -5.89
N ALA A 34 -8.24 -16.66 -6.18
CA ALA A 34 -7.31 -16.46 -7.29
C ALA A 34 -6.27 -15.35 -7.00
N PRO A 35 -4.95 -15.64 -7.11
CA PRO A 35 -3.86 -14.70 -6.79
C PRO A 35 -3.64 -13.62 -7.86
N LEU A 36 -2.97 -12.52 -7.50
CA LEU A 36 -2.71 -11.34 -8.35
C LEU A 36 -2.10 -11.66 -9.73
N LYS A 37 -1.17 -12.62 -9.84
CA LYS A 37 -0.56 -13.02 -11.14
C LYS A 37 -1.61 -13.53 -12.15
N SER A 38 -2.72 -14.07 -11.67
CA SER A 38 -3.82 -14.50 -12.52
C SER A 38 -4.61 -13.31 -13.10
N TYR A 39 -4.54 -12.13 -12.50
CA TYR A 39 -5.23 -10.94 -12.98
C TYR A 39 -4.61 -10.33 -14.21
N VAL A 40 -3.29 -10.16 -14.25
CA VAL A 40 -2.63 -9.62 -15.45
C VAL A 40 -2.93 -10.50 -16.65
N LYS A 41 -2.86 -11.82 -16.47
CA LYS A 41 -3.20 -12.80 -17.51
C LYS A 41 -4.65 -12.69 -17.95
N ARG A 42 -5.60 -12.56 -17.02
CA ARG A 42 -7.01 -12.33 -17.35
C ARG A 42 -7.19 -11.00 -18.08
N ALA A 43 -6.65 -9.90 -17.55
CA ALA A 43 -6.69 -8.55 -18.08
C ALA A 43 -6.24 -8.49 -19.53
N LYS A 44 -5.06 -9.03 -19.83
CA LYS A 44 -4.56 -9.13 -21.21
C LYS A 44 -5.50 -9.94 -22.11
N GLY A 45 -6.12 -10.99 -21.58
CA GLY A 45 -7.06 -11.84 -22.32
C GLY A 45 -8.32 -11.10 -22.80
N TRP A 46 -9.00 -10.34 -21.93
CA TRP A 46 -10.19 -9.59 -22.35
C TRP A 46 -9.87 -8.26 -23.02
N ALA A 47 -8.76 -7.61 -22.69
CA ALA A 47 -8.35 -6.37 -23.33
C ALA A 47 -8.01 -6.54 -24.82
N GLY A 48 -7.41 -7.68 -25.20
CA GLY A 48 -7.19 -8.02 -26.61
C GLY A 48 -8.48 -8.07 -27.44
N TRP A 49 -9.63 -8.33 -26.82
CA TRP A 49 -10.93 -8.36 -27.51
C TRP A 49 -11.62 -6.99 -27.53
N LEU A 50 -11.33 -6.15 -26.54
CA LEU A 50 -11.85 -4.78 -26.45
C LEU A 50 -11.02 -3.78 -27.26
N GLY A 51 -9.87 -4.20 -27.80
CA GLY A 51 -8.92 -3.30 -28.45
C GLY A 51 -8.25 -2.33 -27.47
N THR A 52 -8.26 -2.64 -26.17
CA THR A 52 -7.67 -1.79 -25.13
C THR A 52 -6.27 -2.29 -24.78
N ALA A 53 -5.37 -1.36 -24.47
CA ALA A 53 -4.01 -1.70 -24.07
C ALA A 53 -3.92 -1.90 -22.54
N VAL A 54 -3.39 -3.04 -22.11
CA VAL A 54 -3.08 -3.35 -20.71
C VAL A 54 -1.57 -3.43 -20.53
N LYS A 55 -1.03 -2.66 -19.58
CA LYS A 55 0.36 -2.79 -19.14
C LYS A 55 0.46 -3.13 -17.67
N GLU A 56 1.46 -3.93 -17.35
CA GLU A 56 1.86 -4.22 -15.98
C GLU A 56 3.03 -3.31 -15.64
N MET A 57 2.91 -2.56 -14.54
CA MET A 57 3.98 -1.72 -14.03
C MET A 57 4.56 -2.42 -12.78
N THR A 58 5.65 -3.14 -12.99
CA THR A 58 6.41 -3.79 -11.92
C THR A 58 7.50 -2.87 -11.38
N ASN A 59 8.16 -3.28 -10.29
CA ASN A 59 9.22 -2.47 -9.67
C ASN A 59 10.33 -2.08 -10.65
N ASP A 60 10.71 -2.99 -11.55
CA ASP A 60 11.82 -2.81 -12.51
C ASP A 60 11.41 -2.09 -13.81
N MET A 61 10.10 -1.98 -14.07
CA MET A 61 9.60 -1.27 -15.26
C MET A 61 9.31 0.19 -14.93
N GLN A 62 9.89 1.09 -15.72
CA GLN A 62 9.47 2.48 -15.82
C GLN A 62 8.81 2.64 -17.19
N LEU A 63 7.48 2.82 -17.19
CA LEU A 63 6.77 3.12 -18.42
C LEU A 63 7.10 4.55 -18.83
N THR A 64 7.42 4.74 -20.11
CA THR A 64 7.60 6.08 -20.67
C THR A 64 6.26 6.83 -20.73
N ARG A 65 6.29 8.17 -20.85
CA ARG A 65 5.06 8.98 -20.91
C ARG A 65 4.16 8.56 -22.07
N ASP A 66 4.74 8.24 -23.22
CA ASP A 66 3.99 7.81 -24.42
C ASP A 66 3.35 6.44 -24.21
N GLU A 67 4.06 5.54 -23.53
CA GLU A 67 3.51 4.25 -23.16
C GLU A 67 2.35 4.36 -22.17
N ILE A 68 2.43 5.26 -21.19
CA ILE A 68 1.34 5.53 -20.26
C ILE A 68 0.14 6.11 -21.01
N ASN A 69 0.37 7.08 -21.91
CA ASN A 69 -0.69 7.70 -22.70
C ASN A 69 -1.39 6.73 -23.66
N ALA A 70 -0.68 5.73 -24.18
CA ALA A 70 -1.24 4.68 -25.04
C ALA A 70 -1.95 3.57 -24.23
N THR A 71 -1.74 3.51 -22.92
CA THR A 71 -2.26 2.44 -22.05
C THR A 71 -3.61 2.83 -21.44
N HIS A 72 -4.58 1.91 -21.52
CA HIS A 72 -5.92 2.12 -20.96
C HIS A 72 -6.08 1.50 -19.56
N HIS A 73 -5.35 0.41 -19.31
CA HIS A 73 -5.38 -0.31 -18.04
C HIS A 73 -3.96 -0.51 -17.52
N ILE A 74 -3.69 0.00 -16.32
CA ILE A 74 -2.42 -0.17 -15.63
C ILE A 74 -2.64 -1.11 -14.44
N VAL A 75 -1.92 -2.24 -14.44
CA VAL A 75 -1.89 -3.16 -13.29
C VAL A 75 -0.57 -2.94 -12.57
N THR A 76 -0.62 -2.62 -11.28
CA THR A 76 0.55 -2.24 -10.49
C THR A 76 0.37 -2.62 -9.02
N THR A 77 1.47 -2.64 -8.27
CA THR A 77 1.42 -2.69 -6.80
C THR A 77 1.06 -1.32 -6.21
N PRO A 78 0.49 -1.27 -4.99
CA PRO A 78 0.17 -0.01 -4.32
C PRO A 78 1.42 0.87 -4.11
N GLU A 79 2.58 0.31 -3.75
CA GLU A 79 3.80 1.08 -3.53
C GLU A 79 4.29 1.77 -4.79
N LYS A 80 4.23 1.07 -5.93
CA LYS A 80 4.65 1.61 -7.21
C LYS A 80 3.68 2.69 -7.68
N TRP A 81 2.38 2.50 -7.48
CA TRP A 81 1.37 3.53 -7.77
C TRP A 81 1.58 4.77 -6.89
N ASP A 82 1.80 4.58 -5.59
CA ASP A 82 2.10 5.67 -4.67
C ASP A 82 3.36 6.43 -5.14
N ALA A 83 4.45 5.74 -5.46
CA ALA A 83 5.66 6.37 -5.97
C ALA A 83 5.46 7.18 -7.27
N VAL A 84 4.62 6.71 -8.20
CA VAL A 84 4.28 7.44 -9.43
C VAL A 84 3.44 8.68 -9.12
N THR A 85 2.39 8.53 -8.31
CA THR A 85 1.52 9.67 -7.95
C THR A 85 2.19 10.74 -7.08
N ARG A 86 3.37 10.46 -6.51
CA ARG A 86 4.20 11.44 -5.79
C ARG A 86 5.04 12.34 -6.71
N LYS A 87 5.31 11.97 -7.96
CA LYS A 87 6.18 12.75 -8.85
C LYS A 87 5.45 13.96 -9.45
N SER A 88 5.52 15.11 -8.80
CA SER A 88 4.94 16.39 -9.28
C SER A 88 5.55 16.94 -10.58
N SER A 89 6.66 16.37 -11.07
CA SER A 89 7.32 16.84 -12.30
C SER A 89 6.68 16.23 -13.55
N GLY A 90 5.53 16.77 -13.96
CA GLY A 90 4.91 16.52 -15.27
C GLY A 90 4.00 15.30 -15.41
N GLU A 91 3.83 14.49 -14.36
CA GLU A 91 2.92 13.32 -14.33
C GLU A 91 1.56 13.66 -13.67
N GLU A 92 1.38 14.86 -13.11
CA GLU A 92 0.10 15.31 -12.53
C GLU A 92 -1.06 15.23 -13.53
N GLY A 93 -0.80 15.51 -14.81
CA GLY A 93 -1.78 15.35 -15.88
C GLY A 93 -2.18 13.91 -16.17
N GLN A 94 -1.36 12.92 -15.80
CA GLN A 94 -1.66 11.50 -15.99
C GLN A 94 -2.53 10.95 -14.86
N VAL A 95 -2.24 11.34 -13.62
CA VAL A 95 -3.07 10.99 -12.46
C VAL A 95 -4.46 11.63 -12.57
N ALA A 96 -4.54 12.84 -13.14
CA ALA A 96 -5.81 13.51 -13.43
C ALA A 96 -6.70 12.79 -14.45
N ARG A 97 -6.14 11.90 -15.28
CA ARG A 97 -6.89 11.12 -16.28
C ARG A 97 -7.44 9.80 -15.74
N VAL A 98 -7.12 9.44 -14.49
CA VAL A 98 -7.57 8.17 -13.91
C VAL A 98 -9.05 8.25 -13.58
N GLY A 99 -9.89 7.63 -14.41
CA GLY A 99 -11.34 7.60 -14.24
C GLY A 99 -11.86 6.48 -13.33
N LEU A 100 -11.01 5.52 -12.93
CA LEU A 100 -11.41 4.38 -12.08
C LEU A 100 -10.19 3.82 -11.36
N ILE A 101 -10.31 3.57 -10.05
CA ILE A 101 -9.29 2.86 -9.26
C ILE A 101 -9.91 1.57 -8.72
N ILE A 102 -9.25 0.44 -8.99
CA ILE A 102 -9.62 -0.86 -8.42
C ILE A 102 -8.53 -1.27 -7.44
N ILE A 103 -8.89 -1.43 -6.18
CA ILE A 103 -8.00 -1.90 -5.12
C ILE A 103 -8.37 -3.36 -4.84
N ASP A 104 -7.49 -4.27 -5.22
CA ASP A 104 -7.65 -5.69 -4.89
C ASP A 104 -7.04 -6.00 -3.52
N GLU A 105 -7.61 -6.98 -2.83
CA GLU A 105 -7.23 -7.38 -1.47
C GLU A 105 -7.23 -6.23 -0.46
N VAL A 106 -8.33 -5.48 -0.36
CA VAL A 106 -8.48 -4.35 0.58
C VAL A 106 -8.24 -4.76 2.05
N HIS A 107 -8.41 -6.04 2.41
CA HIS A 107 -8.03 -6.55 3.74
C HIS A 107 -6.55 -6.35 4.10
N LEU A 108 -5.67 -6.12 3.12
CA LEU A 108 -4.27 -5.73 3.34
C LEU A 108 -4.13 -4.39 4.08
N LEU A 109 -5.22 -3.64 4.27
CA LEU A 109 -5.27 -2.49 5.19
C LEU A 109 -4.83 -2.85 6.61
N HIS A 110 -5.02 -4.10 7.05
CA HIS A 110 -4.59 -4.56 8.37
C HIS A 110 -3.12 -5.04 8.44
N GLU A 111 -2.43 -5.07 7.31
CA GLU A 111 -1.02 -5.46 7.24
C GLU A 111 -0.09 -4.24 7.17
N ASP A 112 1.22 -4.46 7.21
CA ASP A 112 2.26 -3.43 7.13
C ASP A 112 2.16 -2.52 5.88
N ARG A 113 1.46 -3.00 4.84
CA ARG A 113 1.27 -2.27 3.56
C ARG A 113 0.00 -1.41 3.56
N GLY A 114 -0.85 -1.50 4.58
CA GLY A 114 -2.11 -0.77 4.68
C GLY A 114 -1.96 0.75 4.60
N ALA A 115 -0.91 1.31 5.22
CA ALA A 115 -0.62 2.75 5.19
C ALA A 115 -0.43 3.31 3.76
N VAL A 116 0.06 2.47 2.83
CA VAL A 116 0.22 2.87 1.42
C VAL A 116 -1.14 2.97 0.74
N ILE A 117 -2.04 2.01 1.00
CA ILE A 117 -3.41 2.03 0.49
C ILE A 117 -4.18 3.23 1.05
N GLU A 118 -4.04 3.51 2.35
CA GLU A 118 -4.59 4.71 3.01
C GLU A 118 -4.15 5.99 2.31
N THR A 119 -2.86 6.10 2.01
CA THR A 119 -2.29 7.26 1.32
C THR A 119 -2.87 7.42 -0.09
N ILE A 120 -3.00 6.34 -0.85
CA ILE A 120 -3.54 6.35 -2.22
C ILE A 120 -5.02 6.79 -2.21
N VAL A 121 -5.83 6.22 -1.33
CA VAL A 121 -7.26 6.55 -1.22
C VAL A 121 -7.42 8.00 -0.78
N ALA A 122 -6.71 8.43 0.26
CA ALA A 122 -6.77 9.81 0.74
C ALA A 122 -6.37 10.82 -0.33
N ARG A 123 -5.31 10.53 -1.10
CA ARG A 123 -4.86 11.36 -2.22
C ARG A 123 -5.91 11.44 -3.33
N THR A 124 -6.49 10.29 -3.69
CA THR A 124 -7.53 10.21 -4.73
C THR A 124 -8.77 11.00 -4.32
N LEU A 125 -9.28 10.80 -3.10
CA LEU A 125 -10.45 11.51 -2.59
C LEU A 125 -10.22 13.03 -2.55
N ARG A 126 -9.04 13.47 -2.09
CA ARG A 126 -8.67 14.88 -2.09
C ARG A 126 -8.59 15.44 -3.51
N GLN A 127 -8.04 14.68 -4.45
CA GLN A 127 -7.94 15.08 -5.84
C GLN A 127 -9.33 15.21 -6.49
N VAL A 128 -10.24 14.25 -6.26
CA VAL A 128 -11.63 14.30 -6.74
C VAL A 128 -12.34 15.54 -6.21
N GLN A 129 -12.17 15.85 -4.92
CA GLN A 129 -12.74 17.07 -4.31
C GLN A 129 -12.21 18.35 -4.96
N SER A 130 -10.91 18.41 -5.26
CA SER A 130 -10.28 19.60 -5.85
C SER A 130 -10.57 19.77 -7.35
N SER A 131 -10.64 18.67 -8.10
CA SER A 131 -10.75 18.68 -9.56
C SER A 131 -12.19 18.55 -10.06
N GLN A 132 -13.12 18.18 -9.18
CA GLN A 132 -14.51 17.82 -9.51
C GLN A 132 -14.64 16.70 -10.55
N SER A 133 -13.56 15.99 -10.88
CA SER A 133 -13.58 14.82 -11.76
C SER A 133 -13.88 13.58 -10.94
N LEU A 134 -14.90 12.82 -11.33
CA LEU A 134 -15.25 11.58 -10.67
C LEU A 134 -14.24 10.48 -11.01
N SER A 135 -13.63 9.92 -9.98
CA SER A 135 -12.74 8.75 -10.06
C SER A 135 -13.22 7.70 -9.06
N PRO A 136 -14.23 6.88 -9.41
CA PRO A 136 -14.80 5.91 -8.49
C PRO A 136 -13.75 4.92 -8.00
N ILE A 137 -13.91 4.49 -6.76
CA ILE A 137 -13.03 3.50 -6.12
C ILE A 137 -13.81 2.20 -5.94
N VAL A 138 -13.27 1.12 -6.48
CA VAL A 138 -13.80 -0.23 -6.31
C VAL A 138 -12.82 -1.04 -5.47
N GLY A 139 -13.22 -1.34 -4.24
CA GLY A 139 -12.52 -2.25 -3.35
C GLY A 139 -12.99 -3.69 -3.55
N ARG A 140 -12.06 -4.63 -3.73
CA ARG A 140 -12.32 -6.06 -3.64
C ARG A 140 -11.55 -6.64 -2.46
N SER A 141 -12.16 -7.51 -1.68
CA SER A 141 -11.48 -8.16 -0.56
C SER A 141 -12.01 -9.56 -0.28
N ALA A 142 -11.16 -10.39 0.33
CA ALA A 142 -11.62 -11.47 1.20
C ALA A 142 -12.63 -10.97 2.25
N THR A 143 -13.45 -11.87 2.80
CA THR A 143 -14.36 -11.56 3.91
C THR A 143 -13.59 -10.94 5.08
N LEU A 144 -13.88 -9.67 5.40
CA LEU A 144 -13.22 -8.93 6.46
C LEU A 144 -14.23 -8.57 7.58
N PRO A 145 -13.85 -8.65 8.88
CA PRO A 145 -14.76 -8.35 9.98
C PRO A 145 -15.14 -6.85 10.07
N ASN A 146 -14.19 -5.95 9.78
CA ASN A 146 -14.38 -4.49 9.89
C ASN A 146 -14.82 -3.85 8.55
N TYR A 147 -15.64 -4.53 7.76
CA TYR A 147 -16.04 -4.06 6.43
C TYR A 147 -16.83 -2.75 6.43
N VAL A 148 -17.51 -2.43 7.54
CA VAL A 148 -18.23 -1.17 7.72
C VAL A 148 -17.26 0.00 7.78
N ASP A 149 -16.20 -0.10 8.58
CA ASP A 149 -15.19 0.96 8.70
C ASP A 149 -14.44 1.16 7.39
N VAL A 150 -14.12 0.06 6.70
CA VAL A 150 -13.51 0.11 5.36
C VAL A 150 -14.45 0.77 4.34
N SER A 151 -15.76 0.53 4.45
CA SER A 151 -16.75 1.16 3.58
C SER A 151 -16.80 2.68 3.77
N ASP A 152 -16.73 3.14 5.03
CA ASP A 152 -16.70 4.57 5.33
C ASP A 152 -15.40 5.23 4.85
N PHE A 153 -14.27 4.55 5.07
CA PHE A 153 -12.94 4.98 4.61
C PHE A 153 -12.90 5.17 3.09
N LEU A 154 -13.51 4.25 2.33
CA LEU A 154 -13.63 4.35 0.86
C LEU A 154 -14.78 5.25 0.39
N ARG A 155 -15.51 5.90 1.30
CA ARG A 155 -16.69 6.75 1.00
C ARG A 155 -17.77 6.02 0.21
N ILE A 156 -18.07 4.78 0.61
CA ILE A 156 -19.04 3.93 -0.06
C ILE A 156 -20.43 4.16 0.51
N ASN A 157 -21.42 4.29 -0.39
CA ASN A 157 -22.81 4.26 0.03
C ASN A 157 -23.19 2.84 0.50
N ARG A 158 -23.36 2.68 1.81
CA ARG A 158 -23.65 1.37 2.44
C ARG A 158 -24.91 0.68 1.89
N MET A 159 -25.87 1.42 1.34
CA MET A 159 -27.11 0.87 0.80
C MET A 159 -27.01 0.41 -0.65
N GLN A 160 -26.00 0.88 -1.39
CA GLN A 160 -25.88 0.64 -2.83
C GLN A 160 -24.55 0.00 -3.21
N GLY A 161 -23.44 0.45 -2.64
CA GLY A 161 -22.09 0.04 -3.01
C GLY A 161 -21.44 -0.99 -2.09
N LEU A 162 -22.07 -1.38 -0.98
CA LEU A 162 -21.50 -2.34 -0.04
C LEU A 162 -22.09 -3.74 -0.25
N PHE A 163 -21.24 -4.68 -0.69
CA PHE A 163 -21.62 -6.07 -0.93
C PHE A 163 -20.75 -7.02 -0.12
N PHE A 164 -21.38 -7.85 0.72
CA PHE A 164 -20.71 -8.87 1.51
C PHE A 164 -21.29 -10.25 1.21
N PHE A 165 -20.43 -11.15 0.77
CA PHE A 165 -20.74 -12.53 0.47
C PHE A 165 -19.97 -13.43 1.44
N ASP A 166 -20.70 -14.24 2.21
CA ASP A 166 -20.10 -15.19 3.14
C ASP A 166 -19.48 -16.40 2.40
N ILE A 167 -18.90 -17.33 3.16
CA ILE A 167 -18.30 -18.58 2.67
C ILE A 167 -19.27 -19.43 1.84
N SER A 168 -20.59 -19.32 2.04
CA SER A 168 -21.60 -20.09 1.31
C SER A 168 -21.69 -19.73 -0.18
N PHE A 169 -21.15 -18.57 -0.57
CA PHE A 169 -21.12 -18.13 -1.97
C PHE A 169 -19.90 -18.63 -2.76
N ARG A 170 -19.01 -19.42 -2.14
CA ARG A 170 -17.88 -20.02 -2.86
C ARG A 170 -18.40 -21.05 -3.87
N PRO A 171 -18.02 -21.00 -5.16
CA PRO A 171 -18.48 -21.96 -6.16
C PRO A 171 -18.17 -23.42 -5.81
N VAL A 172 -17.15 -23.64 -4.98
CA VAL A 172 -16.79 -24.93 -4.38
C VAL A 172 -16.58 -24.69 -2.87
N PRO A 173 -17.47 -25.17 -2.00
CA PRO A 173 -17.29 -25.06 -0.55
C PRO A 173 -16.00 -25.78 -0.11
N PRO A 174 -15.12 -25.15 0.69
CA PRO A 174 -13.95 -25.83 1.23
C PRO A 174 -14.36 -26.68 2.44
N GLU A 175 -14.06 -27.97 2.43
CA GLU A 175 -14.07 -28.79 3.64
C GLU A 175 -12.83 -28.41 4.49
N GLN A 176 -13.04 -27.92 5.71
CA GLN A 176 -11.96 -27.57 6.63
C GLN A 176 -11.92 -28.56 7.80
N TYR A 177 -10.78 -29.22 7.98
CA TYR A 177 -10.49 -30.07 9.13
C TYR A 177 -9.52 -29.32 10.06
N PHE A 178 -9.95 -29.05 11.29
CA PHE A 178 -9.08 -28.49 12.33
C PHE A 178 -8.50 -29.63 13.18
N VAL A 179 -7.19 -29.83 13.11
CA VAL A 179 -6.48 -30.76 14.01
C VAL A 179 -5.94 -29.95 15.18
N VAL A 180 -6.54 -30.12 16.36
CA VAL A 180 -6.12 -29.45 17.59
C VAL A 180 -5.05 -30.29 18.29
N VAL A 181 -3.84 -29.74 18.42
CA VAL A 181 -2.78 -30.31 19.28
C VAL A 181 -2.90 -29.68 20.67
N ARG A 182 -3.02 -30.51 21.72
CA ARG A 182 -3.15 -30.03 23.11
C ARG A 182 -1.78 -29.70 23.71
N GLY A 183 -1.64 -28.51 24.29
CA GLY A 183 -0.51 -28.03 25.11
C GLY A 183 -0.83 -26.61 25.62
N LYS A 184 -0.48 -26.26 26.87
CA LYS A 184 -1.02 -25.09 27.61
C LYS A 184 -0.68 -23.72 26.99
N PRO A 185 -1.68 -22.96 26.51
CA PRO A 185 -1.60 -21.53 26.26
C PRO A 185 -2.35 -20.74 27.36
N ASN A 186 -1.93 -19.51 27.65
CA ASN A 186 -2.55 -18.55 28.61
C ASN A 186 -2.32 -18.77 30.12
N SER A 187 -1.21 -18.22 30.62
CA SER A 187 -1.08 -17.79 32.02
C SER A 187 -2.04 -16.64 32.36
N ALA A 188 -2.38 -16.48 33.65
CA ALA A 188 -3.28 -15.43 34.15
C ALA A 188 -2.87 -13.99 33.76
N THR A 189 -1.61 -13.76 33.41
CA THR A 189 -1.06 -12.48 32.94
C THR A 189 -1.53 -12.06 31.55
N SER A 190 -2.00 -13.00 30.70
CA SER A 190 -2.50 -12.69 29.35
C SER A 190 -3.92 -12.10 29.38
N THR A 191 -4.71 -12.40 30.41
CA THR A 191 -6.10 -11.94 30.54
C THR A 191 -6.18 -10.57 31.21
N THR A 192 -5.12 -10.12 31.91
CA THR A 192 -5.07 -8.80 32.56
C THR A 192 -4.72 -7.67 31.60
N ASN A 193 -4.11 -7.96 30.45
CA ASN A 193 -3.63 -6.95 29.49
C ASN A 193 -4.50 -6.79 28.23
N LEU A 194 -5.70 -7.38 28.21
CA LEU A 194 -6.66 -7.27 27.10
C LEU A 194 -7.87 -6.37 27.41
N ASP A 195 -7.95 -5.80 28.61
CA ASP A 195 -9.15 -5.08 29.11
C ASP A 195 -8.91 -3.60 29.50
N LYS A 196 -8.00 -2.90 28.81
CA LYS A 196 -7.89 -1.43 28.91
C LYS A 196 -7.72 -0.73 27.56
N ALA A 197 -8.53 -1.12 26.57
CA ALA A 197 -8.87 -0.25 25.45
C ALA A 197 -10.17 0.51 25.79
N THR A 198 -10.11 1.37 26.80
CA THR A 198 -11.25 2.21 27.19
C THR A 198 -11.48 3.29 26.14
N PHE A 199 -12.71 3.30 25.65
CA PHE A 199 -13.37 4.38 24.91
C PHE A 199 -12.97 5.77 25.40
N GLU A 200 -12.26 6.53 24.58
CA GLU A 200 -12.29 7.99 24.69
C GLU A 200 -13.55 8.49 23.97
N LYS A 201 -14.62 8.60 24.75
CA LYS A 201 -15.77 9.45 24.44
C LYS A 201 -15.42 10.90 24.79
N ASP A 202 -14.61 11.52 23.97
CA ASP A 202 -14.54 12.98 23.84
C ASP A 202 -13.92 13.24 22.46
N ASP A 203 -14.66 13.96 21.61
CA ASP A 203 -14.35 14.26 20.19
C ASP A 203 -14.85 13.24 19.13
N PRO A 204 -16.14 13.30 18.75
CA PRO A 204 -16.73 12.51 17.66
C PRO A 204 -16.05 12.70 16.30
N LEU A 205 -15.32 13.80 16.11
CA LEU A 205 -14.59 14.13 14.87
C LEU A 205 -13.09 13.84 14.98
N GLN A 206 -12.60 13.48 16.18
CA GLN A 206 -11.19 13.27 16.53
C GLN A 206 -10.25 14.40 16.07
N GLY A 207 -10.77 15.62 15.93
CA GLY A 207 -10.01 16.79 15.50
C GLY A 207 -8.80 17.07 16.39
N GLY A 208 -8.97 17.00 17.71
CA GLY A 208 -7.89 17.21 18.67
C GLY A 208 -6.80 16.12 18.58
N LYS A 209 -7.21 14.85 18.44
CA LYS A 209 -6.26 13.74 18.25
C LYS A 209 -5.48 13.84 16.95
N ARG A 210 -6.16 14.18 15.86
CA ARG A 210 -5.53 14.40 14.54
C ARG A 210 -4.51 15.52 14.61
N HIS A 211 -4.85 16.64 15.26
CA HIS A 211 -3.93 17.76 15.43
C HIS A 211 -2.67 17.34 16.21
N THR A 212 -2.84 16.64 17.33
CA THR A 212 -1.72 16.09 18.11
C THR A 212 -0.83 15.15 17.30
N LEU A 213 -1.42 14.24 16.51
CA LEU A 213 -0.67 13.33 15.66
C LEU A 213 0.11 14.08 14.56
N ILE A 214 -0.51 15.08 13.94
CA ILE A 214 0.15 15.95 12.95
C ILE A 214 1.32 16.69 13.59
N ASP A 215 1.13 17.26 14.78
CA ASP A 215 2.18 17.98 15.51
C ASP A 215 3.35 17.09 15.89
N ILE A 216 3.09 15.88 16.39
CA ILE A 216 4.14 14.91 16.72
C ILE A 216 4.93 14.52 15.47
N ALA A 217 4.23 14.25 14.36
CA ALA A 217 4.86 13.92 13.09
C ALA A 217 5.69 15.11 12.54
N ALA A 218 5.14 16.32 12.56
CA ALA A 218 5.80 17.53 12.11
C ALA A 218 7.06 17.84 12.92
N LYS A 219 6.98 17.75 14.26
CA LYS A 219 8.14 17.91 15.15
C LYS A 219 9.25 16.90 14.82
N LYS A 220 8.90 15.64 14.60
CA LYS A 220 9.86 14.58 14.24
C LYS A 220 10.51 14.83 12.88
N LEU A 221 9.73 15.21 11.87
CA LEU A 221 10.26 15.52 10.53
C LEU A 221 11.12 16.80 10.52
N ARG A 222 10.77 17.80 11.34
CA ARG A 222 11.57 19.02 11.53
C ARG A 222 12.94 18.70 12.14
N GLN A 223 12.99 17.83 13.16
CA GLN A 223 14.26 17.40 13.77
C GLN A 223 15.19 16.72 12.78
N ILE A 224 14.63 15.97 11.81
CA ILE A 224 15.38 15.29 10.74
C ILE A 224 15.64 16.25 9.56
N GLY A 225 15.26 17.53 9.64
CA GLY A 225 15.49 18.52 8.59
C GLY A 225 14.72 18.26 7.30
N MET A 226 13.67 17.43 7.32
CA MET A 226 12.84 17.12 6.15
C MET A 226 11.77 18.18 5.88
N ILE A 227 11.39 18.95 6.89
CA ILE A 227 10.43 20.05 6.77
C ILE A 227 10.88 21.25 7.60
N GLY A 228 10.54 22.45 7.14
CA GLY A 228 10.37 23.62 7.99
C GLY A 228 8.98 23.59 8.59
N PHE A 229 8.89 23.73 9.92
CA PHE A 229 7.61 23.82 10.62
C PHE A 229 7.63 25.06 11.50
N ASP A 230 6.76 26.00 11.18
CA ASP A 230 6.51 27.20 11.98
C ASP A 230 5.43 26.87 13.03
N GLN A 231 5.81 26.95 14.30
CA GLN A 231 4.94 26.58 15.43
C GLN A 231 3.92 27.67 15.75
N GLU A 232 4.16 28.91 15.33
CA GLU A 232 3.25 30.03 15.59
C GLU A 232 2.09 30.04 14.59
N THR A 233 2.41 29.81 13.30
CA THR A 233 1.42 29.80 12.22
C THR A 233 0.88 28.41 11.89
N GLY A 234 1.54 27.35 12.36
CA GLY A 234 1.26 25.96 11.96
C GLY A 234 1.67 25.65 10.52
N SER A 235 2.42 26.55 9.85
CA SER A 235 2.81 26.39 8.45
C SER A 235 3.90 25.33 8.28
N LEU A 236 3.76 24.52 7.22
CA LEU A 236 4.67 23.44 6.86
C LEU A 236 5.28 23.71 5.48
N HIS A 237 6.61 23.71 5.39
CA HIS A 237 7.34 23.90 4.14
C HIS A 237 8.30 22.72 3.91
N PRO A 238 8.24 22.03 2.75
CA PRO A 238 9.16 20.93 2.48
C PRO A 238 10.57 21.44 2.21
N THR A 239 11.58 20.84 2.83
CA THR A 239 12.99 21.10 2.48
C THR A 239 13.40 20.28 1.26
N GLU A 240 14.56 20.58 0.66
CA GLU A 240 15.10 19.78 -0.44
C GLU A 240 15.32 18.31 -0.05
N LEU A 241 15.81 18.06 1.17
CA LEU A 241 15.94 16.71 1.71
C LEU A 241 14.58 16.01 1.81
N GLY A 242 13.55 16.73 2.28
CA GLY A 242 12.18 16.23 2.32
C GLY A 242 11.65 15.86 0.94
N ARG A 243 11.87 16.72 -0.06
CA ARG A 243 11.47 16.49 -1.46
C ARG A 243 12.16 15.25 -2.05
N ILE A 244 13.46 15.11 -1.85
CA ILE A 244 14.25 13.95 -2.31
C ILE A 244 13.72 12.68 -1.64
N THR A 245 13.57 12.68 -0.32
CA THR A 245 13.10 11.53 0.46
C THR A 245 11.70 11.09 0.02
N PHE A 246 10.78 12.05 -0.17
CA PHE A 246 9.44 11.81 -0.68
C PHE A 246 9.44 11.21 -2.08
N LYS A 247 10.26 11.77 -2.99
CA LYS A 247 10.38 11.33 -4.39
C LYS A 247 10.91 9.90 -4.54
N TYR A 248 11.80 9.48 -3.65
CA TYR A 248 12.41 8.13 -3.68
C TYR A 248 11.80 7.15 -2.68
N CYS A 249 10.71 7.52 -1.98
CA CYS A 249 10.04 6.69 -0.99
C CYS A 249 10.96 6.16 0.13
N ILE A 250 11.96 6.95 0.53
CA ILE A 250 12.88 6.60 1.62
C ILE A 250 12.22 6.92 2.97
N LYS A 251 12.37 6.04 3.97
CA LYS A 251 11.80 6.26 5.31
C LYS A 251 12.57 7.35 6.06
N HIS A 252 11.88 8.17 6.86
CA HIS A 252 12.52 9.19 7.70
C HIS A 252 13.55 8.59 8.68
N SER A 253 13.31 7.35 9.14
CA SER A 253 14.25 6.61 10.00
C SER A 253 15.58 6.34 9.30
N THR A 254 15.55 6.06 7.99
CA THR A 254 16.77 5.87 7.18
C THR A 254 17.53 7.18 7.02
N ILE A 255 16.82 8.29 6.78
CA ILE A 255 17.45 9.62 6.73
C ILE A 255 18.10 9.98 8.07
N ASN A 256 17.45 9.63 9.19
CA ASN A 256 18.05 9.84 10.51
C ASN A 256 19.34 9.00 10.71
N ILE A 257 19.39 7.77 10.20
CA ILE A 257 20.62 6.96 10.18
C ILE A 257 21.68 7.63 9.30
N PHE A 258 21.29 8.11 8.12
CA PHE A 258 22.21 8.78 7.21
C PHE A 258 22.79 10.05 7.83
N HIS A 259 21.99 10.87 8.52
CA HIS A 259 22.49 12.04 9.26
C HIS A 259 23.58 11.70 10.29
N GLN A 260 23.51 10.53 10.92
CA GLN A 260 24.53 10.10 11.89
C GLN A 260 25.79 9.53 11.22
N LEU A 261 25.67 9.01 10.01
CA LEU A 261 26.76 8.35 9.27
C LEU A 261 27.41 9.24 8.23
N PHE A 262 26.74 10.32 7.80
CA PHE A 262 27.21 11.21 6.75
C PHE A 262 28.36 12.07 7.30
N LEU A 263 29.55 11.87 6.74
CA LEU A 263 30.72 12.66 7.04
C LEU A 263 31.07 13.53 5.82
N PRO A 264 31.63 14.74 5.99
CA PRO A 264 32.03 15.60 4.86
C PRO A 264 33.01 14.94 3.89
N LYS A 265 33.78 13.96 4.38
CA LYS A 265 34.68 13.11 3.59
C LYS A 265 34.34 11.65 3.89
N MET A 266 33.91 10.92 2.87
CA MET A 266 33.59 9.50 2.96
C MET A 266 34.43 8.72 1.96
N THR A 267 34.86 7.52 2.33
CA THR A 267 35.47 6.60 1.36
C THR A 267 34.38 5.93 0.53
N ASN A 268 34.74 5.36 -0.63
CA ASN A 268 33.78 4.58 -1.44
C ASN A 268 33.18 3.41 -0.65
N ALA A 269 33.94 2.83 0.29
CA ALA A 269 33.44 1.78 1.18
C ALA A 269 32.37 2.31 2.15
N ASP A 270 32.56 3.52 2.69
CA ASP A 270 31.58 4.14 3.59
C ASP A 270 30.28 4.52 2.85
N VAL A 271 30.42 5.03 1.61
CA VAL A 271 29.28 5.36 0.73
C VAL A 271 28.48 4.10 0.39
N LEU A 272 29.13 2.95 0.19
CA LEU A 272 28.45 1.67 -0.05
C LEU A 272 27.86 1.06 1.24
N ALA A 273 28.52 1.23 2.37
CA ALA A 273 28.07 0.71 3.65
C ALA A 273 26.85 1.48 4.20
N MET A 274 26.72 2.77 3.89
CA MET A 274 25.64 3.60 4.41
C MET A 274 24.24 3.09 3.98
N PRO A 275 23.95 2.84 2.68
CA PRO A 275 22.68 2.25 2.26
C PRO A 275 22.38 0.90 2.92
N SER A 276 23.38 0.04 3.14
CA SER A 276 23.15 -1.27 3.78
C SER A 276 22.62 -1.19 5.22
N ARG A 277 22.74 -0.03 5.88
CA ARG A 277 22.19 0.22 7.22
C ARG A 277 20.77 0.78 7.22
N SER A 278 20.19 1.00 6.05
CA SER A 278 18.85 1.56 5.90
C SER A 278 17.79 0.62 6.47
N VAL A 279 16.72 1.17 7.05
CA VAL A 279 15.66 0.36 7.66
C VAL A 279 14.86 -0.45 6.63
N GLU A 280 14.92 -0.08 5.36
CA GLU A 280 14.36 -0.81 4.23
C GLU A 280 14.95 -2.24 4.12
N PHE A 281 16.19 -2.43 4.55
CA PHE A 281 16.86 -3.74 4.55
C PHE A 281 16.69 -4.52 5.86
N GLY A 282 15.94 -3.99 6.84
CA GLY A 282 15.80 -4.61 8.16
C GLY A 282 15.13 -5.99 8.16
N GLN A 283 14.40 -6.33 7.10
CA GLN A 283 13.80 -7.66 6.92
C GLN A 283 14.75 -8.67 6.24
N ILE A 284 15.85 -8.20 5.65
CA ILE A 284 16.84 -9.09 5.03
C ILE A 284 17.60 -9.79 6.13
N LYS A 285 17.44 -11.11 6.20
CA LYS A 285 18.19 -11.98 7.11
C LYS A 285 19.05 -12.91 6.27
N VAL A 286 20.33 -12.95 6.58
CA VAL A 286 21.25 -13.95 6.04
C VAL A 286 20.85 -15.31 6.58
N ARG A 287 20.73 -16.30 5.70
CA ARG A 287 20.46 -17.69 6.06
C ARG A 287 21.77 -18.46 6.17
N ASP A 288 21.81 -19.49 7.03
CA ASP A 288 23.02 -20.28 7.23
C ASP A 288 23.49 -20.96 5.94
N SER A 289 22.56 -21.35 5.05
CA SER A 289 22.85 -21.94 3.74
C SER A 289 23.54 -20.98 2.76
N GLU A 290 23.49 -19.67 3.01
CA GLU A 290 24.04 -18.63 2.13
C GLU A 290 25.42 -18.15 2.63
N LEU A 291 25.89 -18.60 3.79
CA LEU A 291 27.11 -18.11 4.43
C LEU A 291 28.36 -18.40 3.60
N ASP A 292 28.51 -19.64 3.12
CA ASP A 292 29.70 -20.04 2.34
C ASP A 292 29.83 -19.24 1.04
N GLU A 293 28.70 -19.00 0.36
CA GLU A 293 28.65 -18.18 -0.86
C GLU A 293 28.95 -16.71 -0.55
N LEU A 294 28.40 -16.17 0.54
CA LEU A 294 28.68 -14.80 0.98
C LEU A 294 30.15 -14.61 1.40
N GLU A 295 30.77 -15.59 2.03
CA GLU A 295 32.20 -15.57 2.35
C GLU A 295 33.04 -15.58 1.07
N HIS A 296 32.68 -16.40 0.08
CA HIS A 296 33.36 -16.39 -1.22
C HIS A 296 33.24 -15.02 -1.93
N LEU A 297 32.05 -14.41 -1.91
CA LEU A 297 31.82 -13.07 -2.46
C LEU A 297 32.54 -11.97 -1.67
N GLN A 298 32.76 -12.15 -0.36
CA GLN A 298 33.54 -11.22 0.46
C GLN A 298 35.03 -11.20 0.09
N VAL A 299 35.57 -12.27 -0.49
CA VAL A 299 36.95 -12.31 -0.99
C VAL A 299 37.08 -11.60 -2.33
N LEU A 300 36.03 -11.62 -3.16
CA LEU A 300 36.00 -11.02 -4.50
C LEU A 300 35.65 -9.52 -4.51
N ARG A 301 35.29 -8.93 -3.36
CA ARG A 301 34.86 -7.53 -3.29
C ARG A 301 36.02 -6.55 -3.46
N HIS A 302 35.83 -5.52 -4.27
CA HIS A 302 36.77 -4.40 -4.41
C HIS A 302 36.83 -3.48 -3.18
N TYR A 303 35.81 -3.52 -2.30
CA TYR A 303 35.73 -2.66 -1.11
C TYR A 303 35.52 -3.49 0.16
N HIS A 304 36.38 -3.29 1.16
CA HIS A 304 36.27 -3.98 2.44
C HIS A 304 35.17 -3.33 3.31
N LEU A 305 33.96 -3.89 3.29
CA LEU A 305 32.85 -3.45 4.14
C LEU A 305 33.03 -4.03 5.55
N GLN A 306 33.19 -3.17 6.56
CA GLN A 306 33.15 -3.56 7.97
C GLN A 306 31.70 -3.78 8.40
N GLY A 307 31.22 -5.03 8.28
CA GLY A 307 29.98 -5.45 8.92
C GLY A 307 30.18 -5.59 10.43
N LYS A 308 29.31 -5.00 11.26
CA LYS A 308 29.28 -5.37 12.68
C LYS A 308 28.83 -6.84 12.76
N LYS A 309 29.73 -7.73 13.20
CA LYS A 309 29.33 -9.07 13.67
C LYS A 309 28.29 -8.87 14.79
N ARG A 310 27.16 -9.57 14.69
CA ARG A 310 26.18 -9.63 15.78
C ARG A 310 26.91 -10.09 17.06
N GLN A 311 26.81 -9.29 18.13
CA GLN A 311 26.85 -9.82 19.50
C GLN A 311 25.48 -10.37 19.83
#